data_AF-A0A965YES6-F1
#
_entry.id   AF-A0A965YES6-F1
#
_cell.length_a   1.000
_cell.length_b   1.000
_cell.length_c   1.000
_cell.angle_alpha   90.00
_cell.angle_beta   90.00
_cell.angle_gamma   90.00
#
_symmetry.space_group_name_H-M   'P 1'
#
loop_
_entity.id
_entity.type
_entity.pdbx_description
1 polymer ?
#
loop_
_entity_poly.entity_id
_entity_poly.type
_entity_poly.pdbx_seq_one_letter_code
_entity_poly.pdbx_strand_id
1 'polypeptide(L)'
;MNKTEKVLTAILIALVLMAAFFCITPVGVALRNSYGFAVQKVDDATRYETRKKVEDTCRAMIANYEADRISYEQYKQSDDAEKQGWAEQAKMRANRTAASYNEYYLKNSFVWSGAVPSDIRGSLPYLE
;
A
#
# COMPACT_ATOMS: atom_id res chain seq x y z
N MET A 1 -49.72 29.35 -18.04
CA MET A 1 -48.91 28.15 -17.77
C MET A 1 -49.56 26.95 -18.47
N ASN A 2 -48.96 26.52 -19.58
CA ASN A 2 -49.43 25.36 -20.34
C ASN A 2 -49.28 24.07 -19.51
N LYS A 3 -50.00 23.00 -19.84
CA LYS A 3 -49.92 21.71 -19.11
C LYS A 3 -48.46 21.27 -18.93
N THR A 4 -47.63 21.44 -19.96
CA THR A 4 -46.20 21.11 -19.94
C THR A 4 -45.40 21.92 -18.92
N GLU A 5 -45.64 23.23 -18.83
CA GLU A 5 -44.95 24.11 -17.88
C GLU A 5 -45.35 23.80 -16.43
N LYS A 6 -46.62 23.43 -16.20
CA LYS A 6 -47.08 22.96 -14.88
C LYS A 6 -46.38 21.68 -14.45
N VAL A 7 -46.18 20.75 -15.38
CA VAL A 7 -45.46 19.50 -15.14
C VAL A 7 -43.98 19.76 -14.83
N LEU A 8 -43.31 20.63 -15.60
CA LEU A 8 -41.91 21.02 -15.37
C LEU A 8 -41.70 21.66 -13.99
N THR A 9 -42.55 22.61 -13.61
CA THR A 9 -42.45 23.27 -12.30
C THR A 9 -42.70 22.29 -11.16
N ALA A 10 -43.66 21.36 -11.32
CA ALA A 10 -43.91 20.33 -10.30
C ALA A 10 -42.71 19.38 -10.12
N ILE A 11 -42.04 19.00 -11.21
CA ILE A 11 -40.80 18.19 -11.17
C ILE A 11 -39.70 18.96 -10.43
N LEU A 12 -39.53 20.25 -10.73
CA LEU A 12 -38.49 21.07 -10.13
C LEU A 12 -38.70 21.23 -8.62
N ILE A 13 -39.94 21.44 -8.17
CA ILE A 13 -40.30 21.45 -6.75
C ILE A 13 -40.03 20.09 -6.09
N ALA A 14 -40.38 18.99 -6.76
CA ALA A 14 -40.13 17.65 -6.24
C ALA A 14 -38.62 17.36 -6.04
N LEU A 15 -37.76 17.83 -6.95
CA LEU A 15 -36.30 17.71 -6.81
C LEU A 15 -35.76 18.52 -5.63
N VAL A 16 -36.26 19.73 -5.42
CA VAL A 16 -35.87 20.58 -4.27
C VAL A 16 -36.31 19.93 -2.95
N LEU A 17 -37.52 19.39 -2.89
CA LEU A 17 -38.02 18.67 -1.71
C LEU A 17 -37.23 17.39 -1.43
N MET A 18 -36.83 16.67 -2.48
CA MET A 18 -35.97 15.49 -2.35
C MET A 18 -34.59 15.86 -1.77
N ALA A 19 -33.95 16.91 -2.30
CA ALA A 19 -32.69 17.39 -1.76
C ALA A 19 -32.82 17.85 -0.29
N ALA A 20 -33.90 18.57 0.03
CA ALA A 20 -34.20 18.99 1.41
C ALA A 20 -34.43 17.78 2.34
N PHE A 21 -35.08 16.73 1.86
CA PHE A 21 -35.27 15.48 2.61
C PHE A 21 -33.94 14.84 2.99
N PHE A 22 -33.00 14.72 2.04
CA PHE A 22 -31.67 14.15 2.29
C PHE A 22 -30.82 15.01 3.24
N CYS A 23 -31.03 16.33 3.30
CA CYS A 23 -30.26 17.24 4.15
C CYS A 23 -30.83 17.45 5.56
N ILE A 24 -32.16 17.49 5.71
CA ILE A 24 -32.82 17.94 6.95
C ILE A 24 -33.34 16.75 7.78
N THR A 25 -33.76 15.66 7.13
CA THR A 25 -34.39 14.55 7.86
C THR A 25 -33.35 13.59 8.46
N PRO A 26 -33.60 13.03 9.65
CA PRO A 26 -32.74 12.00 10.22
C PRO A 26 -32.54 10.78 9.31
N VAL A 27 -33.59 10.40 8.56
CA VAL A 27 -33.54 9.28 7.59
C VAL A 27 -32.64 9.62 6.40
N GLY A 28 -32.76 10.83 5.85
CA GLY A 28 -31.89 11.31 4.79
C GLY A 28 -30.41 11.37 5.20
N VAL A 29 -30.14 11.87 6.40
CA VAL A 29 -28.80 11.88 7.00
C VAL A 29 -28.25 10.46 7.17
N ALA A 30 -29.09 9.51 7.63
CA ALA A 30 -28.67 8.11 7.78
C ALA A 30 -28.29 7.46 6.44
N LEU A 31 -29.04 7.71 5.37
CA LEU A 31 -28.73 7.21 4.01
C LEU A 31 -27.44 7.80 3.44
N ARG A 32 -27.19 9.09 3.67
CA ARG A 32 -25.92 9.72 3.27
C ARG A 32 -24.74 9.13 4.05
N ASN A 33 -24.91 8.90 5.35
CA ASN A 33 -23.87 8.35 6.20
C ASN A 33 -23.54 6.89 5.83
N SER A 34 -24.53 6.07 5.50
CA SER A 34 -24.29 4.69 5.05
C SER A 34 -23.59 4.63 3.69
N TYR A 35 -23.95 5.51 2.76
CA TYR A 35 -23.25 5.65 1.49
C TYR A 35 -21.81 6.12 1.69
N GLY A 36 -21.59 7.16 2.50
CA GLY A 36 -20.26 7.64 2.85
C GLY A 36 -19.40 6.57 3.53
N PHE A 37 -20.00 5.76 4.41
CA PHE A 37 -19.32 4.61 5.02
C PHE A 37 -18.95 3.54 3.99
N ALA A 38 -19.82 3.26 3.01
CA ALA A 38 -19.51 2.32 1.94
C ALA A 38 -18.36 2.82 1.04
N VAL A 39 -18.33 4.12 0.74
CA VAL A 39 -17.21 4.76 0.02
C VAL A 39 -15.92 4.67 0.84
N GLN A 40 -15.98 5.01 2.14
CA GLN A 40 -14.85 4.89 3.04
C GLN A 40 -14.33 3.44 3.13
N LYS A 41 -15.23 2.45 3.11
CA LYS A 41 -14.86 1.04 3.06
C LYS A 41 -14.13 0.66 1.76
N VAL A 42 -14.49 1.28 0.63
CA VAL A 42 -13.79 1.09 -0.65
C VAL A 42 -12.45 1.84 -0.67
N ASP A 43 -12.36 3.02 -0.07
CA ASP A 43 -11.09 3.73 0.12
C ASP A 43 -10.14 2.93 1.03
N ASP A 44 -10.68 2.35 2.10
CA ASP A 44 -9.96 1.41 2.97
C ASP A 44 -9.59 0.10 2.26
N ALA A 45 -10.36 -0.33 1.26
CA ALA A 45 -9.98 -1.43 0.37
C ALA A 45 -8.89 -1.03 -0.64
N THR A 46 -8.80 0.24 -1.03
CA THR A 46 -7.69 0.76 -1.86
C THR A 46 -6.37 0.84 -1.06
N ARG A 47 -6.47 0.89 0.28
CA ARG A 47 -5.36 0.65 1.23
C ARG A 47 -4.77 -0.77 1.12
N TYR A 48 -5.55 -1.76 0.65
CA TYR A 48 -5.04 -3.12 0.42
C TYR A 48 -4.08 -3.17 -0.76
N GLU A 49 -4.39 -2.57 -1.91
CA GLU A 49 -3.49 -2.62 -3.08
C GLU A 49 -2.18 -1.86 -2.83
N THR A 50 -2.23 -0.75 -2.09
CA THR A 50 -1.01 -0.04 -1.67
C THR A 50 -0.20 -0.87 -0.68
N ARG A 51 -0.86 -1.48 0.31
CA ARG A 51 -0.21 -2.41 1.24
C ARG A 51 0.43 -3.58 0.52
N LYS A 52 -0.31 -4.25 -0.34
CA LYS A 52 0.16 -5.36 -1.15
C LYS A 52 1.37 -4.97 -2.00
N LYS A 53 1.33 -3.82 -2.68
CA LYS A 53 2.47 -3.32 -3.47
C LYS A 53 3.72 -3.10 -2.61
N VAL A 54 3.57 -2.50 -1.44
CA VAL A 54 4.69 -2.30 -0.50
C VAL A 54 5.23 -3.63 -0.01
N GLU A 55 4.34 -4.54 0.41
CA GLU A 55 4.72 -5.86 0.88
C GLU A 55 5.43 -6.69 -0.20
N ASP A 56 4.90 -6.72 -1.42
CA ASP A 56 5.50 -7.46 -2.55
C ASP A 56 6.87 -6.88 -2.92
N THR A 57 7.03 -5.55 -2.84
CA THR A 57 8.32 -4.88 -3.05
C THR A 57 9.31 -5.27 -1.94
N CYS A 58 8.87 -5.26 -0.67
CA CYS A 58 9.67 -5.70 0.45
C CYS A 58 10.11 -7.17 0.32
N ARG A 59 9.19 -8.07 -0.07
CA ARG A 59 9.49 -9.50 -0.31
C ARG A 59 10.49 -9.68 -1.43
N ALA A 60 10.34 -8.95 -2.54
CA ALA A 60 11.29 -9.00 -3.65
C ALA A 60 12.70 -8.54 -3.23
N MET A 61 12.79 -7.46 -2.44
CA MET A 61 14.06 -6.97 -1.91
C MET A 61 14.70 -7.96 -0.93
N ILE A 62 13.93 -8.57 -0.03
CA ILE A 62 14.41 -9.61 0.89
C ILE A 62 14.95 -10.80 0.08
N ALA A 63 14.21 -11.28 -0.92
CA ALA A 63 14.64 -12.40 -1.75
C ALA A 63 15.94 -12.11 -2.51
N ASN A 64 16.08 -10.90 -3.08
CA ASN A 64 17.32 -10.48 -3.76
C ASN A 64 18.50 -10.41 -2.78
N TYR A 65 18.28 -9.80 -1.61
CA TYR A 65 19.29 -9.75 -0.56
C TYR A 65 19.73 -11.14 -0.11
N GLU A 66 18.79 -12.08 0.06
CA GLU A 66 19.09 -13.44 0.48
C GLU A 66 19.88 -14.21 -0.57
N ALA A 67 19.55 -14.06 -1.85
CA ALA A 67 20.31 -14.68 -2.94
C ALA A 67 21.76 -14.19 -2.97
N ASP A 68 21.98 -12.88 -2.83
CA ASP A 68 23.33 -12.31 -2.76
C ASP A 68 24.04 -12.70 -1.46
N ARG A 69 23.34 -12.73 -0.32
CA ARG A 69 23.91 -13.19 0.96
C ARG A 69 24.36 -14.65 0.89
N ILE A 70 23.55 -15.53 0.31
CA ILE A 70 23.92 -16.95 0.13
C ILE A 70 25.17 -17.06 -0.75
N SER A 71 25.23 -16.27 -1.84
CA SER A 71 26.40 -16.24 -2.72
C SER A 71 27.65 -15.76 -1.99
N TYR A 72 27.53 -14.72 -1.14
CA TYR A 72 28.62 -14.24 -0.29
C TYR A 72 29.09 -15.31 0.69
N GLU A 73 28.16 -15.89 1.46
CA GLU A 73 28.44 -16.93 2.46
C GLU A 73 29.11 -18.16 1.84
N GLN A 74 28.74 -18.52 0.61
CA GLN A 74 29.32 -19.66 -0.09
C GLN A 74 30.79 -19.47 -0.48
N TYR A 75 31.18 -18.24 -0.84
CA TYR A 75 32.49 -17.97 -1.45
C TYR A 75 33.43 -17.12 -0.58
N LYS A 76 32.95 -16.53 0.52
CA LYS A 76 33.75 -15.62 1.38
C LYS A 76 35.00 -16.26 1.99
N GLN A 77 35.02 -17.58 2.17
CA GLN A 77 36.14 -18.35 2.72
C GLN A 77 36.84 -19.21 1.65
N SER A 78 36.58 -18.95 0.38
CA SER A 78 37.25 -19.68 -0.71
C SER A 78 38.71 -19.23 -0.84
N ASP A 79 39.64 -20.17 -1.06
CA ASP A 79 41.06 -19.88 -1.32
C ASP A 79 41.32 -19.38 -2.75
N ASP A 80 40.30 -19.47 -3.61
CA ASP A 80 40.32 -19.02 -5.00
C ASP A 80 39.97 -17.52 -5.11
N ALA A 81 40.89 -16.73 -5.66
CA ALA A 81 40.75 -15.29 -5.83
C ALA A 81 39.55 -14.89 -6.70
N GLU A 82 39.18 -15.70 -7.69
CA GLU A 82 38.01 -15.42 -8.55
C GLU A 82 36.72 -15.56 -7.75
N LYS A 83 36.62 -16.63 -6.95
CA LYS A 83 35.47 -16.87 -6.06
C LYS A 83 35.36 -15.83 -4.95
N GLN A 84 36.50 -15.37 -4.40
CA GLN A 84 36.49 -14.23 -3.48
C GLN A 84 35.99 -12.96 -4.16
N GLY A 85 36.38 -12.72 -5.42
CA GLY A 85 35.84 -11.61 -6.21
C GLY A 85 34.32 -11.68 -6.38
N TRP A 86 33.76 -12.87 -6.60
CA TRP A 86 32.30 -13.07 -6.62
C TRP A 86 31.65 -12.81 -5.27
N ALA A 87 32.29 -13.23 -4.18
CA ALA A 87 31.82 -12.96 -2.82
C ALA A 87 31.75 -11.45 -2.54
N GLU A 88 32.81 -10.70 -2.86
CA GLU A 88 32.85 -9.25 -2.67
C GLU A 88 31.80 -8.52 -3.52
N GLN A 89 31.59 -8.95 -4.77
CA GLN A 89 30.51 -8.40 -5.59
C GLN A 89 29.13 -8.68 -5.00
N ALA A 90 28.89 -9.92 -4.53
CA ALA A 90 27.65 -10.30 -3.89
C ALA A 90 27.41 -9.49 -2.60
N LYS A 91 28.44 -9.31 -1.78
CA LYS A 91 28.42 -8.45 -0.59
C LYS A 91 28.02 -7.02 -0.92
N MET A 92 28.63 -6.42 -1.95
CA MET A 92 28.29 -5.05 -2.38
C MET A 92 26.83 -4.94 -2.84
N ARG A 93 26.32 -5.92 -3.59
CA ARG A 93 24.90 -5.95 -4.03
C ARG A 93 23.93 -6.19 -2.88
N ALA A 94 24.23 -7.11 -1.97
CA ALA A 94 23.45 -7.34 -0.76
C ALA A 94 23.39 -6.09 0.10
N ASN A 95 24.54 -5.43 0.35
CA ASN A 95 24.60 -4.21 1.17
C ASN A 95 23.83 -3.05 0.53
N ARG A 96 23.90 -2.89 -0.80
CA ARG A 96 23.08 -1.91 -1.52
C ARG A 96 21.58 -2.21 -1.41
N THR A 97 21.20 -3.48 -1.48
CA THR A 97 19.82 -3.92 -1.31
C THR A 97 19.34 -3.70 0.12
N ALA A 98 20.16 -4.00 1.12
CA ALA A 98 19.87 -3.77 2.53
C ALA A 98 19.66 -2.27 2.82
N ALA A 99 20.53 -1.39 2.31
CA ALA A 99 20.35 0.05 2.43
C ALA A 99 19.02 0.53 1.82
N SER A 100 18.74 0.12 0.58
CA SER A 100 17.52 0.49 -0.13
C SER A 100 16.26 -0.04 0.57
N TYR A 101 16.32 -1.27 1.06
CA TYR A 101 15.24 -1.90 1.81
C TYR A 101 14.97 -1.19 3.12
N ASN A 102 16.01 -0.91 3.90
CA ASN A 102 15.87 -0.26 5.22
C ASN A 102 15.24 1.13 5.07
N GLU A 103 15.65 1.89 4.05
CA GLU A 103 15.04 3.17 3.71
C GLU A 103 13.58 3.01 3.24
N TYR A 104 13.31 2.05 2.35
CA TYR A 104 11.97 1.79 1.82
C TYR A 104 11.00 1.34 2.91
N TYR A 105 11.42 0.43 3.79
CA TYR A 105 10.64 -0.05 4.93
C TYR A 105 10.30 1.11 5.86
N LEU A 106 11.28 1.94 6.23
CA LEU A 106 11.06 3.09 7.10
C LEU A 106 10.02 4.05 6.51
N LYS A 107 10.18 4.41 5.23
CA LYS A 107 9.26 5.32 4.52
C LYS A 107 7.83 4.79 4.43
N ASN A 108 7.65 3.47 4.32
CA ASN A 108 6.34 2.84 4.11
C ASN A 108 5.78 2.14 5.37
N SER A 109 6.48 2.24 6.50
CA SER A 109 6.11 1.59 7.77
C SER A 109 4.68 1.88 8.23
N PHE A 110 4.16 3.07 7.91
CA PHE A 110 2.79 3.50 8.23
C PHE A 110 1.69 2.61 7.61
N VAL A 111 1.99 1.93 6.50
CA VAL A 111 1.02 1.14 5.71
C VAL A 111 0.52 -0.10 6.49
N TRP A 112 1.34 -0.60 7.41
CA TRP A 112 1.00 -1.75 8.26
C TRP A 112 0.30 -1.36 9.56
N SER A 113 0.33 -0.07 9.95
CA SER A 113 -0.30 0.42 11.20
C SER A 113 0.04 -0.43 12.44
N GLY A 114 1.28 -0.95 12.50
CA GLY A 114 1.76 -1.83 13.58
C GLY A 114 1.53 -3.33 13.37
N ALA A 115 0.74 -3.74 12.38
CA ALA A 115 0.49 -5.14 12.02
C ALA A 115 1.35 -5.55 10.82
N VAL A 116 2.67 -5.61 11.01
CA VAL A 116 3.60 -6.03 9.95
C VAL A 116 3.55 -7.55 9.78
N PRO A 117 3.40 -8.08 8.55
CA PRO A 117 3.50 -9.51 8.29
C PRO A 117 4.82 -10.11 8.77
N SER A 118 4.80 -11.33 9.32
CA SER A 118 5.96 -11.97 9.95
C SER A 118 7.11 -12.27 8.99
N ASP A 119 6.83 -12.36 7.69
CA ASP A 119 7.81 -12.58 6.63
C ASP A 119 8.58 -11.30 6.23
N ILE A 120 8.09 -10.12 6.62
CA ILE A 120 8.74 -8.83 6.36
C ILE A 120 9.58 -8.45 7.58
N ARG A 121 10.90 -8.33 7.38
CA ARG A 121 11.86 -7.97 8.44
C ARG A 121 11.80 -6.47 8.74
N GLY A 122 12.02 -6.07 9.99
CA GLY A 122 12.10 -4.64 10.32
C GLY A 122 13.32 -3.94 9.72
N SER A 123 14.37 -4.70 9.41
CA SER A 123 15.59 -4.25 8.76
C SER A 123 16.36 -5.45 8.20
N LEU A 124 17.18 -5.20 7.18
CA LEU A 124 18.19 -6.14 6.69
C LEU A 124 19.57 -5.73 7.20
N PRO A 125 20.37 -6.67 7.74
CA PRO A 125 21.72 -6.37 8.22
C PRO A 125 22.69 -6.17 7.06
N TYR A 126 23.72 -5.36 7.28
CA TYR A 126 24.85 -5.28 6.37
C TYR A 126 25.79 -6.48 6.58
N LEU A 127 26.34 -7.00 5.49
CA LEU A 127 27.33 -8.06 5.48
C LEU A 127 28.71 -7.44 5.69
N GLU A 128 29.43 -7.98 6.68
CA GLU A 128 30.82 -7.67 7.01
C GLU A 128 31.79 -8.54 6.22
#